data_AF-A0A3M6AES8-F1
#
_entry.id   AF-A0A3M6AES8-F1
#
_cell.length_a   1.000
_cell.length_b   1.000
_cell.length_c   1.000
_cell.angle_alpha   90.00
_cell.angle_beta   90.00
_cell.angle_gamma   90.00
#
_symmetry.space_group_name_H-M   'P 1'
#
loop_
_entity.id
_entity.type
_entity.pdbx_description
1 polymer ?
#
loop_
_entity_poly.entity_id
_entity_poly.type
_entity_poly.pdbx_seq_one_letter_code
_entity_poly.pdbx_strand_id
1 'polypeptide(L)' 'MECDLKIEQKGLADLKAAIAHFETVGDFGSRELLEDILEPKEEQIDWLETQLGLIVKVGIENYLQSQMGD' A
#
# COMPACT_ATOMS: atom_id res chain seq x y z
N MET A 1 0.30 -2.67 -11.61
CA MET A 1 0.51 -3.49 -10.39
C MET A 1 1.92 -3.33 -9.84
N GLU A 2 2.99 -3.78 -10.51
CA GLU A 2 4.35 -3.62 -9.97
C GLU A 2 4.79 -2.16 -9.81
N CYS A 3 4.42 -1.29 -10.76
CA CYS A 3 4.66 0.15 -10.64
C CYS A 3 3.89 0.75 -9.45
N ASP A 4 2.65 0.30 -9.24
CA ASP A 4 1.81 0.77 -8.14
C ASP A 4 2.41 0.34 -6.80
N LEU A 5 2.85 -0.92 -6.68
CA LEU A 5 3.51 -1.44 -5.48
C LEU A 5 4.76 -0.63 -5.12
N LYS A 6 5.59 -0.27 -6.11
CA LYS A 6 6.78 0.57 -5.89
C LYS A 6 6.41 1.96 -5.37
N ILE A 7 5.34 2.55 -5.88
CA ILE A 7 4.86 3.87 -5.44
C ILE A 7 4.33 3.77 -4.01
N GLU A 8 3.53 2.74 -3.71
CA GLU A 8 2.96 2.55 -2.37
C GLU A 8 4.04 2.27 -1.32
N GLN A 9 5.02 1.42 -1.61
CA GLN A 9 6.15 1.16 -0.72
C GLN A 9 6.97 2.42 -0.41
N LYS A 10 7.19 3.27 -1.43
CA LYS A 10 7.85 4.56 -1.22
C LYS A 10 6.98 5.49 -0.36
N GLY A 11 5.70 5.60 -0.68
CA GLY A 11 4.76 6.42 0.08
C GLY A 11 4.67 6.00 1.54
N LEU A 12 4.67 4.69 1.83
CA LEU A 12 4.69 4.14 3.18
C LEU A 12 5.93 4.56 3.96
N ALA A 13 7.11 4.54 3.33
CA ALA A 13 8.35 4.97 3.95
C ALA A 13 8.33 6.47 4.27
N ASP A 14 7.86 7.29 3.33
CA ASP A 14 7.72 8.74 3.51
C ASP A 14 6.71 9.07 4.62
N LEU A 15 5.58 8.34 4.67
CA LEU A 15 4.54 8.50 5.69
C LEU A 15 5.05 8.18 7.10
N LYS A 16 5.77 7.06 7.27
CA LYS A 16 6.38 6.67 8.55
C LYS A 16 7.42 7.68 9.02
N ALA A 17 8.21 8.23 8.11
CA ALA A 17 9.18 9.29 8.42
C ALA A 17 8.48 10.59 8.87
N ALA A 18 7.38 10.97 8.20
CA ALA A 18 6.59 12.15 8.55
C ALA A 18 5.90 12.01 9.92
N ILE A 19 5.30 10.85 10.23
CA ILE A 19 4.73 10.54 11.55
C ILE A 19 5.80 10.71 12.64
N ALA A 20 6.99 10.13 12.44
CA ALA A 20 8.09 10.26 13.39
C ALA A 20 8.54 11.72 13.56
N HIS A 21 8.56 12.51 12.48
CA HIS A 21 8.89 13.93 12.57
C HIS A 21 7.86 14.71 13.38
N PHE A 22 6.57 14.54 13.11
CA PHE A 22 5.50 15.24 13.81
C PHE A 22 5.46 14.92 15.30
N GLU A 23 5.76 13.67 15.68
CA GLU A 23 5.95 13.29 17.08
C GLU A 23 7.08 14.09 17.75
N THR A 24 8.22 14.29 17.08
CA THR A 24 9.38 14.99 17.67
C THR A 24 9.14 16.48 17.89
N VAL A 25 8.25 17.11 17.12
CA VAL A 25 7.93 18.54 17.23
C VAL A 25 6.62 18.81 17.97
N GLY A 26 5.94 17.76 18.45
CA GLY A 26 4.69 17.85 19.21
C GLY A 26 3.46 18.18 18.36
N ASP A 27 3.49 17.93 17.05
CA ASP A 27 2.33 18.09 16.17
C ASP A 27 1.49 16.81 16.15
N PHE A 28 0.76 16.56 17.22
CA PHE A 28 -0.02 15.33 17.38
C PHE A 28 -1.21 15.25 16.43
N GLY A 29 -1.77 16.40 15.99
CA GLY A 29 -2.89 16.42 15.05
C GLY A 29 -2.48 15.95 13.66
N SER A 30 -1.32 16.42 13.15
CA SER A 30 -0.78 15.92 11.89
C SER A 30 -0.34 14.46 12.01
N ARG A 31 0.23 14.05 13.16
CA ARG A 31 0.61 12.65 13.41
C ARG A 31 -0.61 11.72 13.31
N GLU A 32 -1.69 12.01 14.04
CA GLU A 32 -2.91 11.19 14.06
C GLU A 32 -3.53 11.09 12.66
N LEU A 33 -3.61 12.21 11.92
CA LEU A 33 -4.08 12.22 10.54
C LEU A 33 -3.24 11.29 9.64
N LEU A 34 -1.93 11.26 9.81
CA LEU A 34 -1.07 10.37 9.01
C LEU A 34 -1.16 8.90 9.45
N GLU A 35 -1.44 8.62 10.73
CA GLU A 35 -1.73 7.27 11.21
C GLU A 35 -3.03 6.73 10.60
N ASP A 36 -4.07 7.55 10.45
CA ASP A 36 -5.32 7.17 9.76
C ASP A 36 -5.10 6.84 8.27
N ILE A 37 -4.08 7.42 7.64
CA ILE A 37 -3.71 7.13 6.24
C ILE A 37 -2.83 5.88 6.15
N LEU A 38 -2.12 5.54 7.23
CA LEU A 38 -1.14 4.45 7.24
C LEU A 38 -1.79 3.09 7.02
N GLU A 39 -2.88 2.81 7.73
CA GLU A 39 -3.59 1.51 7.64
C GLU A 39 -4.10 1.22 6.21
N PRO A 40 -4.86 2.11 5.54
CA PRO A 40 -5.28 1.89 4.15
C PRO A 40 -4.11 1.69 3.18
N LYS A 41 -2.96 2.32 3.44
CA LYS A 41 -1.76 2.17 2.61
C LYS A 41 -1.12 0.80 2.77
N GLU A 42 -1.06 0.27 4.00
CA GLU A 42 -0.57 -1.08 4.26
C GLU A 42 -1.52 -2.15 3.67
N GLU A 43 -2.83 -1.96 3.77
CA GLU A 43 -3.82 -2.82 3.11
C GLU A 43 -3.68 -2.82 1.58
N GLN A 44 -3.40 -1.66 0.97
CA GLN A 44 -3.20 -1.58 -0.47
C GLN A 44 -1.94 -2.32 -0.92
N ILE A 45 -0.86 -2.29 -0.12
CA ILE A 45 0.35 -3.08 -0.38
C ILE A 45 0.05 -4.57 -0.29
N ASP A 46 -0.63 -5.03 0.77
CA ASP A 46 -1.00 -6.44 0.94
C ASP A 46 -1.87 -6.96 -0.22
N TRP A 47 -2.83 -6.14 -0.66
CA TRP A 47 -3.65 -6.47 -1.82
C TRP A 47 -2.81 -6.61 -3.09
N LEU A 48 -1.92 -5.66 -3.37
CA LEU A 48 -1.05 -5.68 -4.55
C LEU A 48 -0.11 -6.90 -4.55
N GLU A 49 0.48 -7.22 -3.40
CA GLU A 49 1.35 -8.39 -3.22
C GLU A 49 0.57 -9.69 -3.42
N THR A 50 -0.66 -9.77 -2.89
CA THR A 50 -1.56 -10.90 -3.10
C THR A 50 -1.88 -11.09 -4.58
N GLN A 51 -2.23 -10.03 -5.30
CA GLN A 51 -2.55 -10.13 -6.73
C GLN A 51 -1.33 -10.53 -7.57
N LEU A 52 -0.16 -9.96 -7.29
CA LEU A 52 1.08 -10.36 -7.96
C LEU A 52 1.43 -11.83 -7.65
N GLY A 53 1.24 -12.27 -6.42
CA GLY A 53 1.40 -13.66 -6.01
C GLY A 53 0.42 -14.60 -6.72
N LEU A 54 -0.83 -14.17 -6.96
CA LEU A 54 -1.81 -14.93 -7.73
C LEU A 54 -1.36 -15.07 -9.19
N ILE A 55 -0.89 -13.99 -9.83
CA ILE A 55 -0.36 -14.03 -11.20
C ILE A 55 0.77 -15.07 -11.32
N VAL A 56 1.68 -15.14 -10.35
CA VAL A 56 2.76 -16.14 -10.32
C VAL A 56 2.22 -17.56 -10.19
N LYS A 57 1.19 -17.77 -9.36
CA LYS A 57 0.63 -19.11 -9.07
C LYS A 57 -0.23 -19.67 -10.20
N VAL A 58 -1.05 -18.84 -10.83
CA VAL A 58 -2.05 -19.29 -11.81
C VAL A 58 -1.69 -18.93 -13.26
N GLY A 59 -0.69 -18.07 -13.46
CA GLY A 59 -0.37 -17.51 -14.77
C GLY A 59 -1.23 -16.31 -15.13
N ILE A 60 -0.66 -15.37 -15.91
CA ILE A 60 -1.31 -14.09 -16.23
C ILE A 60 -2.64 -14.26 -16.99
N GLU A 61 -2.75 -15.27 -17.85
CA GLU A 61 -3.97 -15.52 -18.64
C GLU A 61 -5.15 -15.92 -17.73
N ASN A 62 -4.95 -16.87 -16.81
CA ASN A 62 -5.98 -17.30 -15.86
C ASN A 62 -6.34 -16.19 -14.86
N TYR A 63 -5.35 -15.43 -14.42
CA TYR A 63 -5.58 -14.26 -13.56
C TYR A 63 -6.48 -13.25 -14.28
N LEU A 64 -6.13 -12.81 -15.49
CA LEU A 64 -6.93 -11.85 -16.25
C LEU A 64 -8.35 -12.37 -16.52
N GLN A 65 -8.50 -13.66 -16.85
CA GLN A 65 -9.81 -14.28 -17.04
C GLN A 65 -10.67 -14.18 -15.76
N SER A 66 -10.10 -14.42 -14.57
CA SER A 66 -10.82 -14.29 -13.30
C SER A 66 -11.24 -12.85 -12.95
N GLN A 67 -10.59 -11.85 -13.55
CA GLN A 67 -10.87 -10.43 -13.32
C GLN A 67 -11.92 -9.86 -14.30
N MET A 68 -12.40 -10.67 -15.26
CA MET A 68 -13.34 -10.18 -16.29
C MET A 68 -14.73 -9.82 -15.74
N GLY A 69 -15.10 -10.32 -14.55
CA GLY A 69 -16.44 -10.11 -13.97
C GLY A 69 -17.57 -10.68 -14.84
N ASP A 70 -18.81 -10.58 -14.35
CA ASP A 70 -19.99 -10.45 -15.23
C ASP A 70 -20.20 -8.96 -15.57
#